data_AF-A0A258NTH6-F1
#
_entry.id   AF-A0A258NTH6-F1
#
_cell.length_a   1.000
_cell.length_b   1.000
_cell.length_c   1.000
_cell.angle_alpha   90.00
_cell.angle_beta   90.00
_cell.angle_gamma   90.00
#
_symmetry.space_group_name_H-M   'P 1'
#
loop_
_entity.id
_entity.type
_entity.pdbx_description
1 polymer ?
#
loop_
_entity_poly.entity_id
_entity_poly.type
_entity_poly.pdbx_seq_one_letter_code
_entity_poly.pdbx_strand_id
1 'polypeptide(L)'
;MLNAYGFEGPVWDAAKKQATNALVEVARRRGRIAYSELVAQITALSLEPHDPRLFHLLGEISSEEDAAGRGMLTAIVVHKFGDMQPGPGFFELAKSRGRNTKDMLACWIAEFNKVHDYWANKRAGT
;
A
#
# COMPACT_ATOMS: atom_id res chain seq x y z
N MET A 1 -6.83 24.77 -2.08
CA MET A 1 -7.86 24.20 -1.17
C MET A 1 -7.26 22.98 -0.49
N LEU A 2 -7.56 22.77 0.80
CA LEU A 2 -7.11 21.58 1.54
C LEU A 2 -7.99 20.38 1.19
N ASN A 3 -7.42 19.18 1.21
CA ASN A 3 -8.16 17.92 1.11
C ASN A 3 -8.83 17.56 2.44
N ALA A 4 -9.56 16.43 2.47
CA ALA A 4 -10.25 15.94 3.66
C ALA A 4 -9.34 15.63 4.86
N TYR A 5 -8.01 15.63 4.67
CA TYR A 5 -6.99 15.30 5.66
C TYR A 5 -6.17 16.51 6.12
N GLY A 6 -6.55 17.72 5.66
CA GLY A 6 -5.90 18.98 6.06
C GLY A 6 -4.65 19.35 5.27
N PHE A 7 -4.40 18.73 4.12
CA PHE A 7 -3.23 19.01 3.28
C PHE A 7 -3.60 19.64 1.94
N GLU A 8 -2.70 20.44 1.39
CA GLU A 8 -2.84 20.88 0.00
C GLU A 8 -2.78 19.68 -0.95
N GLY A 9 -3.67 19.66 -1.95
CA GLY A 9 -3.76 18.57 -2.93
C GLY A 9 -2.41 18.17 -3.54
N PRO A 10 -1.59 19.11 -4.06
CA PRO A 10 -0.27 18.79 -4.62
C PRO A 10 0.68 18.11 -3.64
N VAL A 11 0.60 18.44 -2.35
CA VAL A 11 1.47 17.86 -1.32
C VAL A 11 1.02 16.43 -1.00
N TRP A 12 -0.29 16.18 -0.92
CA TRP A 12 -0.85 14.84 -0.79
C TRP A 12 -0.50 13.95 -1.98
N ASP A 13 -0.65 14.47 -3.20
CA ASP A 13 -0.32 13.74 -4.43
C ASP A 13 1.17 13.41 -4.51
N ALA A 14 2.04 14.33 -4.07
CA ALA A 14 3.47 14.08 -3.98
C ALA A 14 3.80 12.96 -2.97
N ALA A 15 3.19 12.98 -1.79
CA ALA A 15 3.36 11.93 -0.78
C ALA A 15 2.87 10.57 -1.28
N LYS A 16 1.70 10.54 -1.93
CA LYS A 16 1.13 9.33 -2.53
C LYS A 16 2.05 8.76 -3.61
N LYS A 17 2.61 9.62 -4.47
CA LYS A 17 3.58 9.23 -5.50
C LYS A 17 4.86 8.65 -4.90
N GLN A 18 5.41 9.28 -3.86
CA GLN A 18 6.60 8.79 -3.15
C GLN A 18 6.37 7.40 -2.54
N ALA A 19 5.25 7.23 -1.81
CA ALA A 19 4.88 5.94 -1.24
C ALA A 19 4.68 4.87 -2.32
N THR A 20 3.95 5.19 -3.40
CA THR A 20 3.71 4.26 -4.52
C THR A 20 5.02 3.81 -5.16
N ASN A 21 5.94 4.74 -5.44
CA ASN A 21 7.24 4.41 -6.03
C ASN A 21 8.06 3.48 -5.11
N ALA A 22 8.11 3.78 -3.81
CA ALA A 22 8.80 2.94 -2.84
C ALA A 22 8.20 1.52 -2.80
N LEU A 23 6.87 1.41 -2.81
CA LEU A 23 6.17 0.13 -2.81
C LEU A 23 6.41 -0.67 -4.11
N VAL A 24 6.41 -0.02 -5.26
CA VAL A 24 6.72 -0.68 -6.54
C VAL A 24 8.13 -1.26 -6.56
N GLU A 25 9.13 -0.53 -6.05
CA GLU A 25 10.49 -1.05 -5.95
C GLU A 25 10.59 -2.26 -5.01
N VAL A 26 9.87 -2.23 -3.88
CA VAL A 26 9.78 -3.38 -2.96
C VAL A 26 9.04 -4.56 -3.62
N ALA A 27 7.98 -4.28 -4.38
CA ALA A 27 7.20 -5.30 -5.08
C ALA A 27 8.03 -6.00 -6.17
N ARG A 28 8.83 -5.25 -6.94
CA ARG A 28 9.72 -5.76 -8.00
C ARG A 28 10.71 -6.79 -7.48
N ARG A 29 11.28 -6.55 -6.29
CA ARG A 29 12.24 -7.46 -5.65
C ARG A 29 11.60 -8.57 -4.82
N ARG A 30 10.28 -8.79 -4.95
CA ARG A 30 9.50 -9.77 -4.17
C ARG A 30 9.66 -9.61 -2.65
N GLY A 31 9.76 -8.36 -2.19
CA GLY A 31 9.98 -8.02 -0.78
C GLY A 31 8.73 -7.54 -0.05
N ARG A 32 8.91 -7.24 1.24
CA ARG A 32 7.94 -6.54 2.10
C ARG A 32 8.57 -5.30 2.70
N ILE A 33 7.76 -4.38 3.21
CA ILE A 33 8.22 -3.16 3.88
C ILE A 33 7.40 -2.93 5.15
N ALA A 34 8.07 -2.55 6.24
CA ALA A 34 7.36 -2.17 7.46
C ALA A 34 6.71 -0.79 7.31
N TYR A 35 5.59 -0.53 8.00
CA TYR A 35 4.98 0.82 8.04
C TYR A 35 5.99 1.93 8.38
N SER A 36 6.88 1.69 9.35
CA SER A 36 7.93 2.64 9.74
C SER A 36 8.96 2.90 8.64
N GLU A 37 9.29 1.88 7.86
CA GLU A 37 10.24 2.01 6.75
C GLU A 37 9.61 2.75 5.58
N LEU A 38 8.32 2.51 5.32
CA LEU A 38 7.57 3.20 4.27
C LEU A 38 7.43 4.70 4.56
N VAL A 39 7.06 5.04 5.79
CA VAL A 39 6.94 6.45 6.22
C VAL A 39 8.26 7.20 6.03
N ALA A 40 9.40 6.55 6.30
CA ALA A 40 10.72 7.15 6.07
C ALA A 40 11.03 7.44 4.58
N GLN A 41 10.27 6.88 3.63
CA GLN A 41 10.38 7.18 2.20
C GLN A 41 9.51 8.37 1.76
N ILE A 42 8.62 8.86 2.62
CA ILE A 42 7.70 9.95 2.33
C ILE A 42 8.30 11.24 2.92
N THR A 43 8.67 12.17 2.04
CA THR A 43 9.28 13.46 2.44
C THR A 43 8.38 14.66 2.17
N ALA A 44 7.36 14.49 1.32
CA ALA A 44 6.40 15.56 1.03
C ALA A 44 5.52 15.91 2.24
N LEU A 45 5.31 14.96 3.16
CA LEU A 45 4.51 15.11 4.38
C LEU A 45 5.18 14.39 5.54
N SER A 46 5.04 14.94 6.74
CA SER A 46 5.37 14.24 7.98
C SER A 46 4.18 13.39 8.40
N LEU A 47 4.35 12.08 8.33
CA LEU A 47 3.39 11.06 8.78
C LEU A 47 4.08 10.18 9.81
N GLU A 48 3.29 9.55 10.67
CA GLU A 48 3.79 8.54 11.62
C GLU A 48 3.27 7.14 11.23
N PRO A 49 3.93 6.04 11.63
CA PRO A 49 3.53 4.69 11.23
C PRO A 49 2.12 4.27 11.67
N HIS A 50 1.58 4.94 12.70
CA HIS A 50 0.27 4.70 13.28
C HIS A 50 -0.73 5.84 12.97
N ASP A 51 -0.38 6.73 12.04
CA ASP A 51 -1.18 7.88 11.67
C ASP A 51 -2.40 7.48 10.82
N PRO A 52 -3.63 7.84 11.21
CA PRO A 52 -4.82 7.57 10.39
C PRO A 52 -4.71 8.11 8.95
N ARG A 53 -4.00 9.22 8.75
CA ARG A 53 -3.79 9.83 7.42
C ARG A 53 -2.93 8.93 6.53
N LEU A 54 -1.95 8.22 7.10
CA LEU A 54 -1.20 7.21 6.36
C LEU A 54 -2.15 6.10 5.88
N PHE A 55 -3.08 5.64 6.72
CA PHE A 55 -4.00 4.57 6.35
C PHE A 55 -4.93 4.98 5.19
N HIS A 56 -5.38 6.23 5.16
CA HIS A 56 -6.13 6.77 4.03
C HIS A 56 -5.30 6.81 2.75
N LEU A 57 -4.06 7.29 2.82
CA LEU A 57 -3.13 7.31 1.70
C LEU A 57 -2.86 5.91 1.14
N LEU A 58 -2.65 4.92 2.01
CA LEU A 58 -2.49 3.52 1.62
C LEU A 58 -3.78 2.94 0.99
N GLY A 59 -4.93 3.33 1.52
CA GLY A 59 -6.24 2.97 0.98
C GLY A 59 -6.42 3.47 -0.46
N GLU A 60 -6.08 4.73 -0.74
CA GLU A 60 -6.11 5.30 -2.10
C GLU A 60 -5.18 4.55 -3.05
N ILE A 61 -3.92 4.32 -2.65
CA ILE A 61 -2.95 3.59 -3.48
C ILE A 61 -3.46 2.21 -3.85
N SER A 62 -3.86 1.40 -2.86
CA SER A 62 -4.36 0.05 -3.13
C SER A 62 -5.65 0.06 -3.94
N SER A 63 -6.48 1.09 -3.79
CA SER A 63 -7.69 1.24 -4.58
C SER A 63 -7.41 1.48 -6.06
N GLU A 64 -6.47 2.38 -6.34
CA GLU A 64 -6.07 2.75 -7.70
C GLU A 64 -5.32 1.61 -8.41
N GLU A 65 -4.43 0.94 -7.68
CA GLU A 65 -3.66 -0.21 -8.17
C GLU A 65 -4.57 -1.40 -8.48
N ASP A 66 -5.53 -1.69 -7.60
CA ASP A 66 -6.49 -2.75 -7.82
C ASP A 66 -7.42 -2.46 -9.00
N ALA A 67 -7.95 -1.24 -9.09
CA ALA A 67 -8.79 -0.82 -10.21
C ALA A 67 -8.08 -0.96 -11.56
N ALA A 68 -6.76 -0.84 -11.57
CA ALA A 68 -5.93 -1.04 -12.75
C ALA A 68 -5.42 -2.49 -12.93
N GLY A 69 -5.97 -3.45 -12.17
CA GLY A 69 -5.69 -4.88 -12.29
C GLY A 69 -4.35 -5.33 -11.71
N ARG A 70 -3.62 -4.47 -10.98
CA ARG A 70 -2.28 -4.75 -10.47
C ARG A 70 -2.25 -5.44 -9.10
N GLY A 71 -3.44 -5.63 -8.51
CA GLY A 71 -3.60 -6.09 -7.13
C GLY A 71 -3.51 -4.93 -6.14
N MET A 72 -3.86 -5.20 -4.89
CA MET A 72 -3.82 -4.21 -3.82
C MET A 72 -2.38 -4.00 -3.35
N LEU A 73 -1.66 -3.05 -3.95
CA LEU A 73 -0.22 -2.84 -3.75
C LEU A 73 0.22 -2.79 -2.28
N THR A 74 -0.60 -2.26 -1.38
CA THR A 74 -0.26 -2.17 0.05
C THR A 74 -0.34 -3.50 0.80
N ALA A 75 -0.64 -4.62 0.12
CA ALA A 75 -0.53 -5.97 0.67
C ALA A 75 0.91 -6.31 1.14
N ILE A 76 1.92 -5.60 0.64
CA ILE A 76 3.33 -5.79 1.04
C ILE A 76 3.74 -4.92 2.24
N VAL A 77 2.84 -4.08 2.76
CA VAL A 77 3.09 -3.24 3.94
C VAL A 77 2.64 -3.99 5.18
N VAL A 78 3.58 -4.24 6.10
CA VAL A 78 3.35 -5.13 7.25
C VAL A 78 3.80 -4.52 8.57
N HIS A 79 3.34 -5.10 9.68
CA HIS A 79 3.91 -4.81 10.99
C HIS A 79 5.38 -5.26 11.08
N LYS A 80 6.20 -4.44 11.76
CA LYS A 80 7.64 -4.72 11.94
C LYS A 80 7.90 -5.90 12.86
N PHE A 81 7.02 -6.10 13.84
CA PHE A 81 7.10 -7.14 14.87
C PHE A 81 5.75 -7.84 15.01
N GLY A 82 5.74 -9.06 15.55
CA GLY A 82 4.51 -9.83 15.76
C GLY A 82 4.16 -10.69 14.56
N ASP A 83 2.92 -10.56 14.07
CA ASP A 83 2.35 -11.40 13.00
C ASP A 83 2.98 -11.18 11.62
N MET A 84 3.67 -10.03 11.45
CA MET A 84 4.23 -9.57 10.19
C MET A 84 3.22 -9.52 9.04
N GLN A 85 1.97 -9.19 9.35
CA GLN A 85 0.87 -9.06 8.39
C GLN A 85 0.46 -7.58 8.19
N PRO A 86 -0.39 -7.28 7.19
CA PRO A 86 -1.04 -5.98 7.07
C PRO A 86 -2.01 -5.74 8.23
N GLY A 87 -2.21 -4.47 8.59
CA GLY A 87 -3.19 -4.10 9.61
C GLY A 87 -4.65 -4.32 9.16
N PRO A 88 -5.62 -4.25 10.09
CA PRO A 88 -7.04 -4.53 9.82
C PRO A 88 -7.65 -3.73 8.66
N GLY A 89 -7.21 -2.48 8.47
CA GLY A 89 -7.70 -1.63 7.37
C GLY A 89 -7.46 -2.19 5.97
N PHE A 90 -6.40 -3.01 5.78
CA PHE A 90 -6.18 -3.72 4.53
C PHE A 90 -7.30 -4.72 4.24
N PHE A 91 -7.70 -5.49 5.25
CA PHE A 91 -8.74 -6.51 5.11
C PHE A 91 -10.12 -5.90 4.94
N GLU A 92 -10.42 -4.78 5.61
CA GLU A 92 -11.66 -4.04 5.36
C GLU A 92 -11.73 -3.51 3.92
N LEU A 93 -10.63 -2.96 3.41
CA LEU A 93 -10.54 -2.56 2.00
C LEU A 93 -10.70 -3.79 1.08
N ALA A 94 -10.00 -4.90 1.34
CA ALA A 94 -10.08 -6.10 0.52
C ALA A 94 -11.52 -6.63 0.44
N LYS A 95 -12.21 -6.68 1.59
CA LYS A 95 -13.63 -7.06 1.67
C LYS A 95 -14.51 -6.12 0.84
N SER A 96 -14.31 -4.79 0.96
CA SER A 96 -15.04 -3.81 0.15
C SER A 96 -14.82 -3.98 -1.37
N ARG A 97 -13.70 -4.60 -1.77
CA ARG A 97 -13.37 -4.92 -3.16
C ARG A 97 -13.68 -6.37 -3.55
N GLY A 98 -14.55 -7.04 -2.78
CA GLY A 98 -15.07 -8.36 -3.13
C GLY A 98 -14.15 -9.53 -2.80
N ARG A 99 -13.09 -9.34 -2.01
CA ARG A 99 -12.23 -10.45 -1.58
C ARG A 99 -12.91 -11.25 -0.48
N ASN A 100 -12.65 -12.56 -0.46
CA ASN A 100 -13.05 -13.40 0.65
C ASN A 100 -12.11 -13.20 1.84
N THR A 101 -12.52 -12.39 2.81
CA THR A 101 -11.74 -12.12 4.03
C THR A 101 -12.11 -13.02 5.22
N LYS A 102 -12.93 -14.06 5.01
CA LYS A 102 -13.20 -15.07 6.06
C LYS A 102 -11.94 -15.89 6.38
N ASP A 103 -11.11 -16.12 5.36
CA ASP A 103 -9.74 -16.61 5.52
C ASP A 103 -8.78 -15.47 5.21
N MET A 104 -8.40 -14.73 6.25
CA MET A 104 -7.54 -13.54 6.12
C MET A 104 -6.17 -13.91 5.54
N LEU A 105 -5.60 -15.04 5.94
CA LEU A 105 -4.28 -15.45 5.47
C LEU A 105 -4.32 -15.79 3.97
N ALA A 106 -5.30 -16.57 3.52
CA ALA A 106 -5.46 -16.87 2.10
C ALA A 106 -5.74 -15.60 1.28
N CYS A 107 -6.57 -14.69 1.79
CA CYS A 107 -6.82 -13.40 1.16
C CYS A 107 -5.53 -12.59 0.99
N TRP A 108 -4.73 -12.49 2.05
CA TRP A 108 -3.49 -11.74 2.01
C TRP A 108 -2.46 -12.37 1.07
N ILE A 109 -2.24 -13.69 1.15
CA ILE A 109 -1.31 -14.40 0.26
C ILE A 109 -1.69 -14.22 -1.20
N ALA A 110 -2.98 -14.27 -1.53
CA ALA A 110 -3.46 -14.08 -2.90
C ALA A 110 -3.12 -12.67 -3.45
N GLU A 111 -3.40 -11.62 -2.67
CA GLU A 111 -3.06 -10.24 -3.07
C GLU A 111 -1.55 -10.00 -3.10
N PHE A 112 -0.83 -10.52 -2.10
CA PHE A 112 0.63 -10.43 -2.03
C PHE A 112 1.31 -11.04 -3.27
N ASN A 113 0.88 -12.24 -3.66
CA ASN A 113 1.36 -12.90 -4.87
C ASN A 113 0.98 -12.13 -6.13
N LYS A 114 -0.28 -11.67 -6.25
CA LYS A 114 -0.76 -10.89 -7.40
C LYS A 114 0.08 -9.63 -7.62
N VAL A 115 0.36 -8.87 -6.56
CA VAL A 115 1.19 -7.66 -6.59
C VAL A 115 2.60 -7.98 -7.07
N HIS A 116 3.23 -9.02 -6.53
CA HIS A 116 4.57 -9.42 -6.94
C HIS A 116 4.63 -9.95 -8.36
N ASP A 117 3.67 -10.78 -8.76
CA ASP A 117 3.64 -11.34 -10.11
C ASP A 117 3.40 -10.26 -11.16
N TYR A 118 2.62 -9.23 -10.85
CA TYR A 118 2.51 -8.07 -11.73
C TYR A 118 3.83 -7.29 -11.81
N TRP A 119 4.38 -6.85 -10.67
CA TRP A 119 5.49 -5.90 -10.66
C TRP A 119 6.87 -6.52 -10.94
N ALA A 120 7.12 -7.76 -10.55
CA ALA A 120 8.37 -8.45 -10.83
C ALA A 120 8.51 -8.88 -12.30
N ASN A 121 7.40 -9.13 -13.00
CA ASN A 121 7.40 -9.53 -14.42
C ASN A 121 7.26 -8.33 -15.38
N LYS A 122 6.87 -7.16 -14.88
CA LYS A 122 6.85 -5.93 -15.66
C LYS A 122 8.28 -5.50 -15.95
N ARG A 123 8.75 -5.74 -17.18
CA ARG A 123 10.01 -5.17 -17.67
C ARG A 123 9.98 -3.66 -17.40
N ALA A 124 11.05 -3.13 -16.81
CA ALA A 124 11.23 -1.68 -16.71
C ALA A 124 11.07 -1.13 -18.14
N GLY A 125 10.02 -0.33 -18.34
CA GLY A 125 9.77 0.27 -19.65
C GLY A 125 11.00 1.06 -20.06
N THR A 126 11.54 0.73 -21.23
CA THR A 126 12.43 1.58 -22.02
C THR A 126 11.85 2.97 -22.18
#